data_AF-A0A1U7NP49-F1
#
_entry.id   AF-A0A1U7NP49-F1
#
_cell.length_a   1.000
_cell.length_b   1.000
_cell.length_c   1.000
_cell.angle_alpha   90.00
_cell.angle_beta   90.00
_cell.angle_gamma   90.00
#
_symmetry.space_group_name_H-M   'P 1'
#
loop_
_entity.id
_entity.type
_entity.pdbx_description
1 polymer ?
#
loop_
_entity_poly.entity_id
_entity_poly.type
_entity_poly.pdbx_seq_one_letter_code
_entity_poly.pdbx_strand_id
1 'polypeptide(L)'
;MDNLGFMTCLPFSLFFLSMGLVFSTLKGKAVTLLSQFNSLSKEEQKKYNKEQISKTQAKTFYVWTFLLGIGAIASYFISTYIGILAFLTWLFLFLKDAKNTPEQNFRKYSKKRKETE
;
A
#
# COMPACT_ATOMS: atom_id res chain seq x y z
N MET A 1 10.76 12.14 27.89
CA MET A 1 10.88 10.88 27.14
C MET A 1 10.12 11.08 25.86
N ASP A 2 10.83 11.38 24.79
CA ASP A 2 10.23 11.65 23.50
C ASP A 2 9.45 10.42 23.04
N ASN A 3 8.19 10.60 22.65
CA ASN A 3 7.34 9.55 22.12
C ASN A 3 7.85 9.12 20.74
N LEU A 4 8.98 8.40 20.72
CA LEU A 4 9.70 7.97 19.53
C LEU A 4 8.80 7.15 18.59
N GLY A 5 7.88 6.36 19.15
CA GLY A 5 6.87 5.63 18.39
C GLY A 5 5.86 6.55 17.70
N PHE A 6 5.43 7.63 18.37
CA PHE A 6 4.55 8.64 17.77
C PHE A 6 5.26 9.43 16.68
N MET A 7 6.50 9.88 16.93
CA MET A 7 7.28 10.65 15.96
C MET A 7 7.70 9.85 14.73
N THR A 8 7.82 8.53 14.83
CA THR A 8 8.13 7.67 13.69
C THR A 8 6.86 7.19 12.96
N CYS A 9 5.83 6.74 13.68
CA CYS A 9 4.63 6.17 13.06
C CYS A 9 3.72 7.22 12.42
N LEU A 10 3.60 8.43 13.01
CA LEU A 10 2.69 9.45 12.52
C LEU A 10 3.08 9.99 11.13
N PRO A 11 4.34 10.41 10.86
CA PRO A 11 4.73 10.88 9.54
C PRO A 11 4.56 9.81 8.46
N PHE A 12 4.89 8.55 8.77
CA PHE A 12 4.67 7.44 7.85
C PHE A 12 3.17 7.19 7.58
N SER A 13 2.33 7.26 8.61
CA SER A 13 0.88 7.13 8.46
C SER A 13 0.30 8.21 7.54
N LEU A 14 0.72 9.47 7.72
CA LEU A 14 0.31 10.60 6.88
C LEU A 14 0.81 10.47 5.44
N PHE A 15 2.05 10.00 5.24
CA PHE A 15 2.59 9.73 3.92
C PHE A 15 1.79 8.65 3.18
N PHE A 16 1.43 7.55 3.86
CA PHE A 16 0.61 6.51 3.22
C PHE A 16 -0.83 6.98 2.99
N LEU A 17 -1.36 7.86 3.84
CA LEU A 17 -2.69 8.42 3.65
C LEU A 17 -2.73 9.28 2.38
N SER A 18 -1.73 10.14 2.18
CA SER A 18 -1.64 10.97 0.98
C SER A 18 -1.47 10.11 -0.28
N MET A 19 -0.64 9.07 -0.23
CA MET A 19 -0.51 8.12 -1.35
C MET A 19 -1.82 7.36 -1.62
N GLY A 20 -2.54 6.92 -0.59
CA GLY A 20 -3.86 6.30 -0.71
C GLY A 20 -4.87 7.21 -1.41
N LEU A 21 -4.90 8.49 -1.06
CA LEU A 21 -5.74 9.50 -1.69
C LEU A 21 -5.37 9.75 -3.16
N VAL A 22 -4.08 9.87 -3.46
CA VAL A 22 -3.57 10.00 -4.84
C VAL A 22 -4.02 8.81 -5.68
N PHE A 23 -3.86 7.57 -5.20
CA PHE A 23 -4.28 6.38 -5.94
C PHE A 23 -5.81 6.28 -6.08
N SER A 24 -6.56 6.68 -5.05
CA SER A 24 -8.03 6.71 -5.09
C SER A 24 -8.57 7.74 -6.09
N THR A 25 -7.94 8.91 -6.20
CA THR A 25 -8.36 10.00 -7.10
C THR A 25 -7.91 9.79 -8.54
N LEU A 26 -6.64 9.41 -8.77
CA LEU A 26 -6.08 9.20 -10.11
C LEU A 26 -6.47 7.84 -10.74
N LYS A 27 -7.04 6.91 -9.97
CA LYS A 27 -7.52 5.59 -10.45
C LYS A 27 -6.49 4.93 -11.38
N GLY A 28 -6.87 4.53 -12.60
CA GLY A 28 -6.00 3.85 -13.55
C GLY A 28 -4.75 4.62 -13.98
N LYS A 29 -4.70 5.96 -13.82
CA LYS A 29 -3.50 6.76 -14.07
C LYS A 29 -2.46 6.61 -12.97
N ALA A 30 -2.86 6.35 -11.72
CA ALA A 30 -1.91 6.17 -10.62
C ALA A 30 -1.05 4.91 -10.79
N VAL A 31 -1.57 3.89 -11.49
CA VAL A 31 -0.85 2.63 -11.70
C VAL A 31 0.45 2.82 -12.48
N THR A 32 0.55 3.84 -13.34
CA THR A 32 1.80 4.12 -14.06
C THR A 32 2.90 4.70 -13.17
N LEU A 33 2.56 5.19 -11.97
CA LEU A 33 3.55 5.62 -10.96
C LEU A 33 4.19 4.43 -10.23
N LEU A 34 3.58 3.24 -10.31
CA LEU A 34 4.16 2.03 -9.74
C LEU A 34 5.31 1.59 -10.64
N SER A 35 6.54 1.70 -10.14
CA SER A 35 7.73 1.17 -10.83
C SER A 35 7.52 -0.29 -11.26
N GLN A 36 6.90 -1.07 -10.38
CA GLN A 36 6.49 -2.46 -10.60
C GLN A 36 5.60 -2.66 -11.83
N PHE A 37 4.67 -1.74 -12.09
CA PHE A 37 3.82 -1.82 -13.28
C PHE A 37 4.55 -1.31 -14.53
N ASN A 38 5.39 -0.29 -14.36
CA ASN A 38 6.20 0.24 -15.46
C ASN A 38 7.27 -0.74 -15.95
N SER A 39 7.71 -1.69 -15.10
CA SER A 39 8.58 -2.80 -15.49
C SER A 39 7.91 -3.83 -16.40
N LEU A 40 6.57 -3.87 -16.48
CA LEU A 40 5.85 -4.73 -17.41
C LEU A 40 5.91 -4.17 -18.83
N SER A 41 5.96 -5.04 -19.84
CA SER A 41 5.87 -4.63 -21.24
C SER A 41 4.52 -3.95 -21.54
N LYS A 42 4.50 -3.01 -22.50
CA LYS A 42 3.29 -2.25 -22.85
C LYS A 42 2.13 -3.16 -23.29
N GLU A 43 2.42 -4.32 -23.87
CA GLU A 43 1.42 -5.31 -24.26
C GLU A 43 0.79 -6.03 -23.07
N GLU A 44 1.60 -6.42 -22.08
CA GLU A 44 1.11 -7.00 -20.81
C GLU A 44 0.27 -5.97 -20.05
N GLN A 45 0.70 -4.72 -19.97
CA GLN A 45 -0.03 -3.64 -19.29
C GLN A 45 -1.45 -3.44 -19.85
N LYS A 46 -1.70 -3.68 -21.15
CA LYS A 46 -3.03 -3.54 -21.77
C LYS A 46 -4.00 -4.63 -21.32
N LYS A 47 -3.50 -5.82 -20.96
CA LYS A 47 -4.28 -6.98 -20.52
C LYS A 47 -4.85 -6.81 -19.11
N TYR A 48 -4.32 -5.88 -18.31
CA TYR A 48 -4.73 -5.68 -16.92
C TYR A 48 -5.74 -4.54 -16.73
N ASN A 49 -6.65 -4.69 -15.77
CA ASN A 49 -7.54 -3.61 -15.35
C ASN A 49 -6.83 -2.65 -14.38
N LYS A 50 -6.29 -1.55 -14.94
CA LYS A 50 -5.58 -0.51 -14.19
C LYS A 50 -6.44 0.11 -13.07
N GLU A 51 -7.76 0.23 -13.24
CA GLU A 51 -8.59 0.80 -12.17
C GLU A 51 -8.70 -0.13 -10.96
N GLN A 52 -8.85 -1.43 -11.19
CA GLN A 52 -8.89 -2.40 -10.10
C GLN A 52 -7.54 -2.49 -9.38
N ILE A 53 -6.44 -2.47 -10.13
CA ILE A 53 -5.08 -2.43 -9.56
C ILE A 53 -4.90 -1.19 -8.68
N SER A 54 -5.27 -0.02 -9.19
CA SER A 54 -5.15 1.23 -8.43
C SER A 54 -5.99 1.23 -7.15
N LYS A 55 -7.24 0.77 -7.24
CA LYS A 55 -8.13 0.66 -6.07
C LYS A 55 -7.58 -0.31 -5.02
N THR A 56 -7.03 -1.45 -5.44
CA THR A 56 -6.42 -2.38 -4.49
C THR A 56 -5.18 -1.77 -3.85
N GLN A 57 -4.32 -1.12 -4.63
CA GLN A 57 -3.13 -0.46 -4.10
C GLN A 57 -3.49 0.67 -3.11
N ALA A 58 -4.51 1.48 -3.42
CA ALA A 58 -5.05 2.50 -2.50
C ALA A 58 -5.53 1.87 -1.19
N LYS A 59 -6.26 0.74 -1.26
CA LYS A 59 -6.70 0.01 -0.07
C LYS A 59 -5.52 -0.49 0.77
N THR A 60 -4.47 -1.02 0.13
CA THR A 60 -3.24 -1.42 0.84
C THR A 60 -2.60 -0.25 1.57
N PHE A 61 -2.50 0.92 0.93
CA PHE A 61 -2.00 2.13 1.58
C PHE A 61 -2.87 2.55 2.76
N TYR A 62 -4.21 2.51 2.63
CA TYR A 62 -5.10 2.79 3.75
C TYR A 62 -4.92 1.80 4.90
N VAL A 63 -4.75 0.50 4.62
CA VAL A 63 -4.45 -0.51 5.66
C VAL A 63 -3.16 -0.15 6.40
N TRP A 64 -2.11 0.26 5.70
CA TRP A 64 -0.86 0.71 6.33
C TRP A 64 -1.04 2.00 7.13
N THR A 65 -1.81 2.96 6.63
CA THR A 65 -2.19 4.18 7.37
C THR A 65 -2.90 3.83 8.68
N PHE A 66 -3.89 2.93 8.65
CA PHE A 66 -4.61 2.52 9.85
C PHE A 66 -3.69 1.76 10.82
N LEU A 67 -2.87 0.83 10.32
CA LEU A 67 -1.93 0.06 11.15
C LEU A 67 -0.94 0.98 11.89
N LEU A 68 -0.31 1.90 11.17
CA LEU A 68 0.65 2.86 11.73
C LEU A 68 -0.04 3.95 12.57
N GLY A 69 -1.25 4.35 12.19
CA GLY A 69 -2.05 5.34 12.92
C GLY A 69 -2.50 4.81 14.29
N ILE A 70 -3.01 3.58 14.34
CA ILE A 70 -3.32 2.90 15.60
C ILE A 70 -2.04 2.72 16.42
N GLY A 71 -0.92 2.33 15.79
CA GLY A 71 0.38 2.26 16.45
C GLY A 71 0.84 3.58 17.07
N ALA A 72 0.65 4.70 16.36
CA ALA A 72 0.99 6.03 16.86
C ALA A 72 0.11 6.45 18.04
N ILE A 73 -1.21 6.26 17.94
CA ILE A 73 -2.17 6.59 19.01
C ILE A 73 -1.89 5.71 20.24
N ALA A 74 -1.77 4.40 20.07
CA ALA A 74 -1.49 3.47 21.16
C ALA A 74 -0.12 3.74 21.81
N SER A 75 0.88 4.13 21.02
CA SER A 75 2.19 4.55 21.53
C SER A 75 2.10 5.81 22.40
N TYR A 76 1.17 6.72 22.10
CA TYR A 76 1.00 7.96 22.85
C TYR A 76 0.27 7.74 24.19
N PHE A 77 -0.74 6.87 24.21
CA PHE A 77 -1.58 6.65 25.40
C PHE A 77 -1.12 5.52 26.32
N ILE A 78 -0.46 4.49 25.79
CA ILE A 78 -0.15 3.25 26.54
C ILE A 78 1.35 3.11 26.74
N SER A 79 2.11 2.91 25.66
CA SER A 79 3.55 2.69 25.73
C SER A 79 4.23 2.74 24.38
N THR A 80 5.43 3.33 24.31
CA THR A 80 6.28 3.39 23.12
C THR A 80 6.55 2.04 22.47
N TYR A 81 6.59 0.95 23.26
CA TYR A 81 6.83 -0.41 22.74
C TYR A 81 5.75 -0.88 21.76
N ILE A 82 4.49 -0.43 21.92
CA ILE A 82 3.40 -0.80 21.02
C ILE A 82 3.59 -0.16 19.64
N GLY A 83 4.07 1.09 19.60
CA GLY A 83 4.44 1.75 18.35
C GLY A 83 5.56 1.02 17.62
N ILE A 84 6.57 0.54 18.36
CA ILE A 84 7.67 -0.25 17.81
C ILE A 84 7.15 -1.57 17.21
N LEU A 85 6.27 -2.30 17.92
CA LEU A 85 5.69 -3.55 17.41
C LEU A 85 4.83 -3.33 16.16
N ALA A 86 4.02 -2.27 16.12
CA ALA A 86 3.23 -1.90 14.96
C ALA A 86 4.13 -1.56 13.76
N PHE A 87 5.21 -0.81 14.00
CA PHE A 87 6.18 -0.46 12.97
C PHE A 87 6.92 -1.69 12.41
N LEU A 88 7.36 -2.61 13.27
CA LEU A 88 8.01 -3.85 12.84
C LEU A 88 7.06 -4.75 12.02
N THR A 89 5.80 -4.84 12.45
CA THR A 89 4.76 -5.59 11.73
C THR A 89 4.52 -4.98 10.35
N TRP A 90 4.38 -3.65 10.30
CA TRP A 90 4.24 -2.92 9.04
C TRP A 90 5.45 -3.13 8.12
N LEU A 91 6.69 -3.03 8.65
CA LEU A 91 7.92 -3.19 7.88
C LEU A 91 8.02 -4.60 7.27
N PHE A 92 7.68 -5.64 8.04
CA PHE A 92 7.66 -7.01 7.54
C PHE A 92 6.66 -7.20 6.40
N LEU A 93 5.44 -6.66 6.54
CA LEU A 93 4.42 -6.70 5.49
C LEU A 93 4.85 -5.92 4.25
N PHE A 94 5.42 -4.73 4.42
CA PHE A 94 5.92 -3.91 3.34
C PHE A 94 7.01 -4.63 2.53
N LEU A 95 7.99 -5.22 3.21
CA LEU A 95 9.07 -5.96 2.54
C LEU A 95 8.55 -7.22 1.86
N LYS A 96 7.57 -7.90 2.46
CA LYS A 96 6.91 -9.05 1.84
C LYS A 96 6.18 -8.63 0.55
N ASP A 97 5.42 -7.55 0.59
CA ASP A 97 4.73 -7.01 -0.59
C ASP A 97 5.71 -6.48 -1.65
N ALA A 98 6.84 -5.91 -1.24
CA ALA A 98 7.89 -5.46 -2.16
C ALA A 98 8.64 -6.61 -2.84
N LYS A 99 8.82 -7.75 -2.14
CA LYS A 99 9.47 -8.96 -2.68
C LYS A 99 8.54 -9.81 -3.54
N ASN A 100 7.25 -9.82 -3.25
CA ASN A 100 6.28 -10.59 -4.01
C ASN A 100 6.21 -10.05 -5.45
N THR A 101 6.52 -10.89 -6.43
CA THR A 101 6.63 -10.48 -7.83
C THR A 101 5.29 -9.87 -8.32
N PRO A 102 5.31 -8.62 -8.80
CA PRO A 102 4.11 -7.93 -9.25
C PRO A 102 3.31 -8.71 -10.29
N GLU A 103 3.98 -9.44 -11.19
CA GLU A 103 3.33 -10.28 -12.21
C GLU A 103 2.32 -11.28 -11.63
N GLN A 104 2.68 -12.01 -10.57
CA GLN A 104 1.79 -13.01 -9.99
C GLN A 104 0.56 -12.34 -9.34
N ASN A 105 0.76 -11.16 -8.75
CA ASN A 105 -0.31 -10.37 -8.17
C ASN A 105 -1.16 -9.63 -9.21
N PHE A 106 -0.63 -9.33 -10.39
CA PHE A 106 -1.39 -8.67 -11.46
C PHE A 106 -2.22 -9.63 -12.31
N ARG A 107 -1.80 -10.90 -12.44
CA ARG A 107 -2.56 -11.96 -13.13
C ARG A 107 -4.02 -12.09 -12.65
N LYS A 108 -4.31 -11.77 -11.38
CA LYS A 108 -5.68 -11.76 -10.83
C LYS A 108 -6.57 -10.62 -11.34
N TYR A 109 -5.98 -9.60 -11.96
CA TYR A 109 -6.68 -8.44 -12.56
C TYR A 109 -6.69 -8.47 -14.09
N SER A 110 -6.41 -9.63 -14.71
CA SER A 110 -6.47 -9.75 -16.16
C SER A 110 -7.91 -9.58 -16.66
N LYS A 111 -8.09 -8.75 -17.70
CA LYS A 111 -9.40 -8.46 -18.30
C LYS A 111 -10.03 -9.70 -18.95
N LYS A 112 -9.20 -10.65 -19.39
CA LYS A 112 -9.60 -11.89 -20.08
C LYS A 112 -10.55 -12.79 -19.28
N ARG A 113 -10.63 -12.62 -17.95
CA ARG A 113 -11.48 -13.45 -17.07
C ARG A 113 -12.90 -12.92 -16.87
N LYS A 114 -13.22 -11.70 -17.34
CA LYS A 114 -14.54 -11.07 -17.16
C LYS A 114 -15.45 -11.10 -18.39
N GLU A 115 -14.95 -11.55 -19.54
CA GLU A 115 -15.75 -11.70 -20.77
C GLU A 115 -16.35 -13.12 -20.91
N THR A 116 -16.14 -13.99 -19.92
CA THR A 116 -16.60 -15.40 -19.93
C THR A 116 -17.57 -15.73 -18.79
N GLU A 117 -18.03 -14.72 -18.03
CA GLU A 117 -19.10 -14.84 -17.02
C GLU A 117 -20.37 -14.13 -17.51
#